data_AF-A0A7Z0IV92-F1
#
_entry.id   AF-A0A7Z0IV92-F1
#
_cell.length_a   1.000
_cell.length_b   1.000
_cell.length_c   1.000
_cell.angle_alpha   90.00
_cell.angle_beta   90.00
_cell.angle_gamma   90.00
#
_symmetry.space_group_name_H-M   'P 1'
#
loop_
_entity.id
_entity.type
_entity.pdbx_description
1 polymer ?
#
loop_
_entity_poly.entity_id
_entity_poly.type
_entity_poly.pdbx_seq_one_letter_code
_entity_poly.pdbx_strand_id
1 'polypeptide(L)'
;MLVVSAPSSLFPNAVRLLRDLREVRGLAVDVEVVDRSRSELRIAVTSRDLESVFTPLARDIADAVAASPSDGVILETVQRYAHWQELLRSVGSDGLGLETRRGLFGELHVLREHLLPNMTSALDAVRAWTGPTGTDQDFQLPSCAVEVKTTKRRSPATVTITSERQLEDYGAGDLFLTAIVVDERRGGTGVSLPSMVGDIRESLSDSRARAELDLNLARYGYFDHDVARYDEPRYTVVTDEVWRVTNDFPRLTTAILPPGVHRCTYEISADFLTQFAMTRDAFTAALRRCHQ
;
A
#
# COMPACT_ATOMS: atom_id res chain seq x y z
N MET A 1 -23.18 2.43 -8.48
CA MET A 1 -23.81 1.52 -7.50
C MET A 1 -23.29 0.12 -7.75
N LEU A 2 -22.88 -0.58 -6.70
CA LEU A 2 -22.40 -1.95 -6.68
C LEU A 2 -23.46 -2.79 -5.98
N VAL A 3 -23.75 -3.97 -6.51
CA VAL A 3 -24.76 -4.89 -5.96
C VAL A 3 -24.14 -6.26 -5.78
N VAL A 4 -24.20 -6.80 -4.57
CA VAL A 4 -23.81 -8.18 -4.25
C VAL A 4 -25.07 -8.96 -3.86
N SER A 5 -25.45 -9.92 -4.69
CA SER A 5 -26.65 -10.75 -4.51
C SER A 5 -26.25 -12.12 -3.96
N ALA A 6 -26.90 -12.57 -2.88
CA ALA A 6 -26.65 -13.88 -2.28
C ALA A 6 -27.90 -14.44 -1.57
N PRO A 7 -27.90 -15.72 -1.14
CA PRO A 7 -29.00 -16.27 -0.34
C PRO A 7 -29.24 -15.46 0.94
N SER A 8 -30.51 -15.18 1.26
CA SER A 8 -30.90 -14.37 2.42
C SER A 8 -30.37 -14.92 3.75
N SER A 9 -30.07 -16.22 3.82
CA SER A 9 -29.47 -16.88 4.99
C SER A 9 -28.08 -16.37 5.34
N LEU A 10 -27.36 -15.73 4.42
CA LEU A 10 -26.00 -15.22 4.63
C LEU A 10 -25.95 -13.79 5.22
N PHE A 11 -27.09 -13.08 5.23
CA PHE A 11 -27.17 -11.68 5.63
C PHE A 11 -27.27 -11.37 7.14
N PRO A 12 -27.77 -12.25 8.04
CA PRO A 12 -27.98 -11.87 9.45
C PRO A 12 -26.73 -11.32 10.15
N ASN A 13 -25.56 -11.94 9.95
CA ASN A 13 -24.29 -11.49 10.55
C ASN A 13 -23.81 -10.17 9.96
N ALA A 14 -23.93 -10.02 8.64
CA ALA A 14 -23.54 -8.81 7.93
C ALA A 14 -24.42 -7.60 8.30
N VAL A 15 -25.73 -7.79 8.41
CA VAL A 15 -26.68 -6.75 8.87
C VAL A 15 -26.34 -6.29 10.28
N ARG A 16 -25.91 -7.19 11.16
CA ARG A 16 -25.46 -6.82 12.51
C ARG A 16 -24.22 -5.93 12.45
N LEU A 17 -23.22 -6.30 11.67
CA LEU A 17 -21.99 -5.51 11.53
C LEU A 17 -22.28 -4.12 10.94
N LEU A 18 -23.13 -4.05 9.90
CA LEU A 18 -23.55 -2.79 9.27
C LEU A 18 -24.22 -1.81 10.25
N ARG A 19 -25.01 -2.30 11.21
CA ARG A 19 -25.65 -1.43 12.23
C ARG A 19 -24.65 -0.76 13.17
N ASP A 20 -23.51 -1.41 13.38
CA ASP A 20 -22.45 -0.90 14.25
C ASP A 20 -21.50 0.06 13.51
N LEU A 21 -21.56 0.09 12.17
CA LEU A 21 -20.78 1.01 11.35
C LEU A 21 -21.33 2.43 11.44
N ARG A 22 -20.41 3.39 11.61
CA ARG A 22 -20.75 4.80 11.51
C ARG A 22 -20.92 5.19 10.05
N GLU A 23 -21.89 6.03 9.75
CA GLU A 23 -22.05 6.57 8.41
C GLU A 23 -20.82 7.40 7.98
N VAL A 24 -20.45 7.26 6.71
CA VAL A 24 -19.42 8.08 6.06
C VAL A 24 -20.12 8.93 5.01
N ARG A 25 -19.89 10.24 5.02
CA ARG A 25 -20.47 11.12 4.01
C ARG A 25 -20.01 10.69 2.62
N GLY A 26 -20.94 10.56 1.69
CA GLY A 26 -20.64 10.24 0.30
C GLY A 26 -20.64 8.75 -0.06
N LEU A 27 -20.80 7.84 0.90
CA LEU A 27 -21.06 6.41 0.66
C LEU A 27 -22.32 5.98 1.41
N ALA A 28 -23.15 5.19 0.74
CA ALA A 28 -24.32 4.56 1.33
C ALA A 28 -24.26 3.05 1.12
N VAL A 29 -24.70 2.31 2.13
CA VAL A 29 -24.87 0.86 2.06
C VAL A 29 -26.26 0.50 2.54
N ASP A 30 -26.94 -0.37 1.81
CA ASP A 30 -28.28 -0.83 2.15
C ASP A 30 -28.44 -2.33 1.84
N VAL A 31 -29.37 -2.98 2.53
CA VAL A 31 -29.73 -4.39 2.28
C VAL A 31 -31.18 -4.47 1.85
N GLU A 32 -31.40 -4.92 0.62
CA GLU A 32 -32.73 -5.14 0.07
C GLU A 32 -33.06 -6.62 0.01
N VAL A 33 -34.24 -7.01 0.51
CA VAL A 33 -34.78 -8.35 0.32
C VAL A 33 -35.48 -8.40 -1.03
N VAL A 34 -34.93 -9.17 -1.96
CA VAL A 34 -35.48 -9.29 -3.32
C VAL A 34 -36.64 -10.28 -3.35
N ASP A 35 -36.47 -11.42 -2.67
CA ASP A 35 -37.49 -12.46 -2.52
C ASP A 35 -37.26 -13.28 -1.24
N ARG A 36 -38.02 -14.37 -1.04
CA ARG A 36 -37.94 -15.20 0.18
C ARG A 36 -36.59 -15.89 0.39
N SER A 37 -35.80 -16.04 -0.67
CA SER A 37 -34.54 -16.79 -0.68
C SER A 37 -33.32 -15.92 -0.95
N ARG A 38 -33.49 -14.71 -1.46
CA ARG A 38 -32.42 -13.88 -1.98
C ARG A 38 -32.52 -12.45 -1.46
N SER A 39 -31.36 -11.93 -1.06
CA SER A 39 -31.18 -10.54 -0.69
C SER A 39 -29.99 -9.94 -1.44
N GLU A 40 -29.97 -8.62 -1.52
CA GLU A 40 -28.93 -7.81 -2.15
C GLU A 40 -28.31 -6.85 -1.14
N LEU A 41 -26.98 -6.79 -1.11
CA LEU A 41 -26.24 -5.72 -0.49
C LEU A 41 -25.90 -4.68 -1.56
N ARG A 42 -26.32 -3.44 -1.38
CA ARG A 42 -26.13 -2.36 -2.35
C ARG A 42 -25.24 -1.28 -1.76
N ILE A 43 -24.16 -0.95 -2.48
CA ILE A 43 -23.23 0.11 -2.11
C ILE A 43 -23.29 1.20 -3.18
N ALA A 44 -23.56 2.44 -2.77
CA ALA A 44 -23.72 3.57 -3.67
C ALA A 44 -22.88 4.76 -3.22
N VAL A 45 -22.36 5.50 -4.21
CA VAL A 45 -21.76 6.81 -3.99
C VAL A 45 -22.85 7.85 -3.92
N THR A 46 -22.82 8.68 -2.89
CA THR A 46 -23.79 9.77 -2.68
C THR A 46 -23.15 11.17 -2.78
N SER A 47 -21.82 11.26 -2.98
CA SER A 47 -21.09 12.51 -3.20
C SER A 47 -20.18 12.42 -4.42
N ARG A 48 -20.09 13.49 -5.21
CA ARG A 48 -19.19 13.56 -6.39
C ARG A 48 -17.72 13.40 -6.00
N ASP A 49 -17.33 13.88 -4.82
CA ASP A 49 -15.94 13.82 -4.35
C ASP A 49 -15.45 12.38 -4.16
N LEU A 50 -16.37 11.44 -3.94
CA LEU A 50 -16.05 10.01 -3.78
C LEU A 50 -16.27 9.19 -5.06
N GLU A 51 -16.58 9.82 -6.20
CA GLU A 51 -16.67 9.11 -7.48
C GLU A 51 -15.34 8.44 -7.84
N SER A 52 -14.21 9.13 -7.59
CA SER A 52 -12.87 8.58 -7.82
C SER A 52 -12.51 7.41 -6.89
N VAL A 53 -13.18 7.31 -5.74
CA VAL A 53 -12.95 6.27 -4.73
C VAL A 53 -13.76 5.01 -5.02
N PHE A 54 -14.92 5.18 -5.66
CA PHE A 54 -15.86 4.08 -5.84
C PHE A 54 -15.36 2.96 -6.73
N THR A 55 -14.66 3.29 -7.81
CA THR A 55 -14.11 2.27 -8.72
C THR A 55 -13.08 1.39 -8.00
N PRO A 56 -12.07 1.94 -7.29
CA PRO A 56 -11.21 1.18 -6.38
C PRO A 56 -11.97 0.33 -5.36
N LEU A 57 -12.91 0.92 -4.62
CA LEU A 57 -13.73 0.21 -3.62
C LEU A 57 -14.48 -0.97 -4.24
N ALA A 58 -15.15 -0.75 -5.36
CA ALA A 58 -15.94 -1.77 -6.02
C ALA A 58 -15.07 -2.91 -6.53
N ARG A 59 -13.88 -2.58 -7.03
CA ARG A 59 -12.88 -3.58 -7.43
C ARG A 59 -12.38 -4.40 -6.24
N ASP A 60 -11.98 -3.76 -5.15
CA ASP A 60 -11.49 -4.44 -3.94
C ASP A 60 -12.54 -5.42 -3.40
N ILE A 61 -13.80 -5.00 -3.35
CA ILE A 61 -14.92 -5.87 -2.98
C ILE A 61 -15.08 -7.03 -3.97
N ALA A 62 -15.05 -6.76 -5.28
CA ALA A 62 -15.20 -7.80 -6.29
C ALA A 62 -14.09 -8.85 -6.21
N ASP A 63 -12.84 -8.42 -6.03
CA ASP A 63 -11.67 -9.31 -5.89
C ASP A 63 -11.77 -10.15 -4.60
N ALA A 64 -12.18 -9.54 -3.47
CA ALA A 64 -12.38 -10.25 -2.21
C ALA A 64 -13.52 -11.28 -2.28
N VAL A 65 -14.62 -10.93 -2.94
CA VAL A 65 -15.75 -11.84 -3.18
C VAL A 65 -15.36 -13.00 -4.09
N ALA A 66 -14.58 -12.75 -5.14
CA ALA A 66 -14.11 -13.78 -6.07
C ALA A 66 -13.18 -14.81 -5.39
N ALA A 67 -12.42 -14.39 -4.38
CA ALA A 67 -11.53 -15.25 -3.60
C ALA A 67 -12.23 -15.98 -2.43
N SER A 68 -13.46 -15.58 -2.08
CA SER A 68 -14.16 -16.09 -0.90
C SER A 68 -14.98 -17.36 -1.20
N PRO A 69 -15.07 -18.29 -0.23
CA PRO A 69 -16.11 -19.31 -0.24
C PRO A 69 -17.51 -18.70 -0.38
N SER A 70 -18.43 -19.39 -1.05
CA SER A 70 -19.76 -18.85 -1.40
C SER A 70 -20.62 -18.46 -0.19
N ASP A 71 -20.37 -19.05 0.98
CA ASP A 71 -21.04 -18.74 2.25
C ASP A 71 -20.43 -17.53 3.00
N GLY A 72 -19.21 -17.11 2.65
CA GLY A 72 -18.52 -15.96 3.24
C GLY A 72 -18.69 -14.63 2.50
N VAL A 73 -19.19 -14.66 1.25
CA VAL A 73 -19.22 -13.53 0.31
C VAL A 73 -19.79 -12.23 0.90
N ILE A 74 -20.93 -12.32 1.60
CA ILE A 74 -21.60 -11.13 2.16
C ILE A 74 -20.84 -10.55 3.36
N LEU A 75 -20.28 -11.42 4.21
CA LEU A 75 -19.49 -10.97 5.35
C LEU A 75 -18.20 -10.29 4.90
N GLU A 76 -17.48 -10.90 3.95
CA GLU A 76 -16.27 -10.31 3.37
C GLU A 76 -16.57 -8.96 2.73
N THR A 77 -17.66 -8.85 1.96
CA THR A 77 -18.08 -7.58 1.35
C THR A 77 -18.27 -6.49 2.40
N VAL A 78 -18.97 -6.79 3.50
CA VAL A 78 -19.21 -5.82 4.57
C VAL A 78 -17.92 -5.46 5.32
N GLN A 79 -17.01 -6.42 5.52
CA GLN A 79 -15.70 -6.15 6.13
C GLN A 79 -14.83 -5.23 5.25
N ARG A 80 -14.80 -5.47 3.94
CA ARG A 80 -14.11 -4.59 2.98
C ARG A 80 -14.71 -3.20 2.98
N TYR A 81 -16.04 -3.10 2.91
CA TYR A 81 -16.73 -1.82 2.99
C TYR A 81 -16.39 -1.06 4.29
N ALA A 82 -16.42 -1.74 5.44
CA ALA A 82 -16.06 -1.16 6.73
C ALA A 82 -14.59 -0.66 6.76
N HIS A 83 -13.66 -1.41 6.18
CA HIS A 83 -12.26 -1.01 6.09
C HIS A 83 -12.09 0.27 5.27
N TRP A 84 -12.75 0.35 4.11
CA TRP A 84 -12.75 1.57 3.29
C TRP A 84 -13.42 2.76 3.98
N GLN A 85 -14.47 2.54 4.76
CA GLN A 85 -15.07 3.59 5.57
C GLN A 85 -14.07 4.16 6.59
N GLU A 86 -13.29 3.30 7.25
CA GLU A 86 -12.26 3.75 8.20
C GLU A 86 -11.13 4.50 7.49
N LEU A 87 -10.68 4.00 6.33
CA LEU A 87 -9.67 4.67 5.50
C LEU A 87 -10.12 6.08 5.07
N LEU A 88 -11.34 6.22 4.57
CA LEU A 88 -11.89 7.50 4.14
C LEU A 88 -12.11 8.48 5.30
N ARG A 89 -12.21 7.96 6.54
CA ARG A 89 -12.26 8.79 7.75
C ARG A 89 -10.88 9.19 8.24
N SER A 90 -9.88 8.34 8.05
CA SER A 90 -8.50 8.58 8.52
C SER A 90 -7.76 9.55 7.60
N VAL A 91 -8.04 9.53 6.31
CA VAL A 91 -7.66 10.59 5.38
C VAL A 91 -8.54 11.81 5.68
N GLY A 92 -8.02 12.72 6.52
CA GLY A 92 -8.74 13.93 6.91
C GLY A 92 -9.07 14.81 5.69
N SER A 93 -9.88 15.84 5.90
CA SER A 93 -10.25 16.80 4.83
C SER A 93 -9.07 17.54 4.18
N ASP A 94 -7.88 17.44 4.78
CA ASP A 94 -6.65 18.06 4.31
C ASP A 94 -5.78 17.12 3.45
N GLY A 95 -6.21 15.87 3.26
CA GLY A 95 -5.51 14.85 2.51
C GLY A 95 -4.33 14.24 3.27
N LEU A 96 -3.40 13.62 2.54
CA LEU A 96 -2.20 13.01 3.11
C LEU A 96 -1.32 14.04 3.82
N GLY A 97 -0.76 13.69 4.98
CA GLY A 97 0.25 14.49 5.67
C GLY A 97 1.60 14.50 4.94
N LEU A 98 2.49 15.47 5.25
CA LEU A 98 3.79 15.60 4.57
C LEU A 98 4.68 14.36 4.70
N GLU A 99 4.64 13.68 5.85
CA GLU A 99 5.39 12.44 6.07
C GLU A 99 4.85 11.29 5.22
N THR A 100 3.52 11.10 5.20
CA THR A 100 2.85 10.11 4.35
C THR A 100 3.10 10.35 2.87
N ARG A 101 3.06 11.62 2.41
CA ARG A 101 3.41 11.98 1.02
C ARG A 101 4.85 11.59 0.67
N ARG A 102 5.79 11.82 1.59
CA ARG A 102 7.20 11.48 1.40
C ARG A 102 7.42 9.96 1.39
N GLY A 103 6.76 9.22 2.27
CA GLY A 103 6.76 7.75 2.27
C GLY A 103 6.28 7.21 0.93
N LEU A 104 5.08 7.64 0.51
CA LEU A 104 4.49 7.27 -0.78
C LEU A 104 5.40 7.61 -1.97
N PHE A 105 6.01 8.81 -1.97
CA PHE A 105 6.96 9.19 -3.03
C PHE A 105 8.11 8.20 -3.16
N GLY A 106 8.67 7.74 -2.03
CA GLY A 106 9.76 6.77 -2.05
C GLY A 106 9.35 5.37 -2.48
N GLU A 107 8.20 4.88 -2.01
CA GLU A 107 7.65 3.61 -2.49
C GLU A 107 7.40 3.66 -4.00
N LEU A 108 6.79 4.72 -4.50
CA LEU A 108 6.59 4.93 -5.94
C LEU A 108 7.91 5.06 -6.71
N HIS A 109 8.93 5.69 -6.11
CA HIS A 109 10.27 5.73 -6.70
C HIS A 109 10.85 4.32 -6.87
N VAL A 110 10.72 3.46 -5.86
CA VAL A 110 11.19 2.07 -5.92
C VAL A 110 10.39 1.26 -6.95
N LEU A 111 9.07 1.43 -6.99
CA LEU A 111 8.23 0.83 -8.03
C LEU A 111 8.71 1.24 -9.43
N ARG A 112 8.94 2.54 -9.65
CA ARG A 112 9.31 3.09 -10.97
C ARG A 112 10.72 2.74 -11.42
N GLU A 113 11.70 2.88 -10.54
CA GLU A 113 13.12 2.73 -10.90
C GLU A 113 13.62 1.29 -10.80
N HIS A 114 13.04 0.48 -9.91
CA HIS A 114 13.56 -0.85 -9.60
C HIS A 114 12.62 -1.98 -10.01
N LEU A 115 11.32 -1.90 -9.76
CA LEU A 115 10.41 -3.02 -10.09
C LEU A 115 9.93 -3.00 -11.54
N LEU A 116 9.35 -1.89 -12.01
CA LEU A 116 8.79 -1.80 -13.36
C LEU A 116 9.79 -2.12 -14.48
N PRO A 117 11.06 -1.67 -14.45
CA PRO A 117 12.02 -1.97 -15.50
C PRO A 117 12.57 -3.41 -15.47
N ASN A 118 12.39 -4.12 -14.35
CA ASN A 118 13.09 -5.38 -14.09
C ASN A 118 12.17 -6.59 -13.93
N MET A 119 10.85 -6.39 -13.90
CA MET A 119 9.87 -7.48 -13.87
C MET A 119 9.30 -7.74 -15.27
N THR A 120 8.93 -8.99 -15.53
CA THR A 120 8.42 -9.41 -16.85
C THR A 120 7.05 -8.80 -17.15
N SER A 121 6.29 -8.49 -16.11
CA SER A 121 4.92 -8.00 -16.15
C SER A 121 4.81 -6.75 -15.29
N ALA A 122 4.34 -5.65 -15.89
CA ALA A 122 4.05 -4.43 -15.15
C ALA A 122 2.94 -4.64 -14.09
N LEU A 123 1.99 -5.55 -14.36
CA LEU A 123 0.98 -5.93 -13.39
C LEU A 123 1.61 -6.63 -12.17
N ASP A 124 2.61 -7.49 -12.38
CA ASP A 124 3.26 -8.19 -11.28
C ASP A 124 4.12 -7.23 -10.44
N ALA A 125 4.75 -6.24 -11.08
CA ALA A 125 5.45 -5.16 -10.37
C ALA A 125 4.51 -4.32 -9.49
N VAL A 126 3.35 -3.94 -10.01
CA VAL A 126 2.36 -3.17 -9.25
C VAL A 126 1.73 -4.03 -8.13
N ARG A 127 1.48 -5.32 -8.37
CA ARG A 127 0.99 -6.26 -7.36
C ARG A 127 2.00 -6.56 -6.26
N ALA A 128 3.28 -6.52 -6.59
CA ALA A 128 4.34 -6.67 -5.61
C ALA A 128 4.35 -5.50 -4.61
N TRP A 129 3.81 -4.34 -4.95
CA TRP A 129 3.65 -3.21 -4.02
C TRP A 129 2.48 -3.46 -3.06
N THR A 130 2.78 -4.08 -1.92
CA THR A 130 1.79 -4.52 -0.92
C THR A 130 1.68 -3.58 0.28
N GLY A 131 2.60 -2.64 0.46
CA GLY A 131 2.57 -1.62 1.52
C GLY A 131 1.21 -0.94 1.73
N PRO A 132 0.48 -0.54 0.67
CA PRO A 132 -0.86 0.04 0.79
C PRO A 132 -1.91 -0.88 1.43
N THR A 133 -1.67 -2.20 1.50
CA THR A 133 -2.55 -3.17 2.15
C THR A 133 -2.21 -3.40 3.63
N GLY A 134 -1.19 -2.72 4.15
CA GLY A 134 -0.76 -2.82 5.54
C GLY A 134 0.14 -4.02 5.85
N THR A 135 0.85 -4.55 4.85
CA THR A 135 1.90 -5.57 5.06
C THR A 135 3.08 -5.01 5.84
N ASP A 136 3.85 -5.89 6.48
CA ASP A 136 5.03 -5.49 7.26
C ASP A 136 6.15 -4.90 6.38
N GLN A 137 6.23 -5.31 5.11
CA GLN A 137 7.12 -4.74 4.08
C GLN A 137 6.32 -4.04 2.98
N ASP A 138 6.94 -3.05 2.34
CA ASP A 138 6.31 -2.28 1.27
C ASP A 138 6.16 -3.08 -0.04
N PHE A 139 7.11 -3.97 -0.34
CA PHE A 139 7.01 -4.87 -1.50
C PHE A 139 7.22 -6.33 -1.12
N GLN A 140 6.39 -7.21 -1.69
CA GLN A 140 6.48 -8.66 -1.56
C GLN A 140 6.47 -9.32 -2.94
N LEU A 141 7.55 -10.06 -3.22
CA LEU A 141 7.74 -10.91 -4.39
C LEU A 141 7.72 -12.39 -3.97
N PRO A 142 7.60 -13.36 -4.89
CA PRO A 142 7.51 -14.78 -4.54
C PRO A 142 8.65 -15.30 -3.64
N SER A 143 9.87 -14.79 -3.81
CA SER A 143 11.03 -15.19 -2.99
C SER A 143 11.92 -14.02 -2.54
N CYS A 144 11.34 -12.81 -2.46
CA CYS A 144 11.92 -11.75 -1.63
C CYS A 144 10.93 -10.67 -1.22
N ALA A 145 11.34 -9.81 -0.29
CA ALA A 145 10.62 -8.61 0.09
C ALA A 145 11.54 -7.37 0.10
N VAL A 146 10.94 -6.18 -0.04
CA VAL A 146 11.65 -4.89 0.03
C VAL A 146 10.93 -3.97 1.00
N GLU A 147 11.68 -3.44 1.95
CA GLU A 147 11.26 -2.37 2.87
C GLU A 147 11.85 -1.04 2.43
N VAL A 148 11.03 0.01 2.32
CA VAL A 148 11.42 1.34 1.82
C VAL A 148 11.39 2.38 2.94
N LYS A 149 12.51 3.08 3.12
CA LYS A 149 12.62 4.19 4.07
C LYS A 149 12.97 5.48 3.35
N THR A 150 12.12 6.49 3.46
CA THR A 150 12.34 7.78 2.79
C THR A 150 12.57 8.90 3.78
N THR A 151 13.70 9.60 3.65
CA THR A 151 14.10 10.64 4.59
C THR A 151 14.59 11.90 3.87
N LYS A 152 14.42 13.05 4.51
CA LYS A 152 15.02 14.32 4.06
C LYS A 152 16.40 14.61 4.64
N ARG A 153 16.89 13.74 5.54
CA ARG A 153 18.18 13.93 6.22
C ARG A 153 19.30 13.50 5.27
N ARG A 154 20.16 14.45 4.89
CA ARG A 154 21.29 14.27 3.95
C ARG A 154 22.43 13.38 4.46
N SER A 155 22.41 13.00 5.72
CA SER A 155 23.37 12.06 6.31
C SER A 155 22.54 10.97 6.97
N PRO A 156 22.72 9.69 6.62
CA PRO A 156 22.04 8.65 7.36
C PRO A 156 22.90 8.43 8.60
N ALA A 157 22.72 9.25 9.65
CA ALA A 157 23.21 8.80 10.94
C ALA A 157 22.45 7.53 11.34
N THR A 158 21.18 7.42 10.91
CA THR A 158 20.30 6.31 11.23
C THR A 158 19.23 6.03 10.17
N VAL A 159 18.79 4.77 10.10
CA VAL A 159 17.56 4.32 9.44
C VAL A 159 16.57 3.91 10.52
N THR A 160 15.41 4.56 10.55
CA THR A 160 14.34 4.25 11.51
C THR A 160 13.54 3.05 11.06
N ILE A 161 13.43 2.04 11.93
CA ILE A 161 12.57 0.88 11.78
C ILE A 161 11.43 1.02 12.78
N THR A 162 10.20 1.12 12.28
CA THR A 162 9.01 1.45 13.10
C THR A 162 8.36 0.22 13.72
N SER A 163 8.73 -0.98 13.26
CA SER A 163 8.30 -2.25 13.80
C SER A 163 9.37 -3.31 13.58
N GLU A 164 9.60 -4.17 14.58
CA GLU A 164 10.46 -5.36 14.50
C GLU A 164 10.11 -6.28 13.32
N ARG A 165 8.84 -6.24 12.88
CA ARG A 165 8.33 -7.09 11.81
C ARG A 165 8.80 -6.67 10.42
N GLN A 166 9.19 -5.41 10.23
CA GLN A 166 9.58 -4.87 8.91
C GLN A 166 10.87 -5.51 8.39
N LEU A 167 11.78 -5.85 9.30
CA LEU A 167 13.04 -6.52 8.95
C LEU A 167 13.01 -8.03 9.24
N GLU A 168 11.84 -8.61 9.46
CA GLU A 168 11.67 -10.04 9.66
C GLU A 168 11.50 -10.75 8.32
N ASP A 169 12.25 -11.83 8.10
CA ASP A 169 12.34 -12.47 6.78
C ASP A 169 11.24 -13.49 6.50
N TYR A 170 10.29 -13.75 7.43
CA TYR A 170 9.09 -14.61 7.34
C TYR A 170 9.10 -15.81 6.36
N GLY A 171 10.26 -16.39 6.05
CA GLY A 171 10.40 -17.37 4.97
C GLY A 171 10.28 -16.80 3.54
N ALA A 172 10.23 -15.48 3.37
CA ALA A 172 10.21 -14.76 2.10
C ALA A 172 11.47 -14.93 1.26
N GLY A 173 12.53 -15.58 1.77
CA GLY A 173 13.80 -15.72 1.06
C GLY A 173 14.70 -14.52 1.32
N ASP A 174 14.93 -13.70 0.30
CA ASP A 174 15.73 -12.49 0.46
C ASP A 174 14.91 -11.33 1.02
N LEU A 175 15.53 -10.50 1.88
CA LEU A 175 14.93 -9.26 2.35
C LEU A 175 15.88 -8.11 2.05
N PHE A 176 15.34 -7.03 1.49
CA PHE A 176 16.08 -5.84 1.15
C PHE A 176 15.55 -4.63 1.90
N LEU A 177 16.45 -3.78 2.37
CA LEU A 177 16.13 -2.47 2.91
C LEU A 177 16.65 -1.43 1.93
N THR A 178 15.77 -0.56 1.42
CA THR A 178 16.17 0.61 0.63
C THR A 178 15.95 1.88 1.43
N ALA A 179 16.96 2.76 1.44
CA ALA A 179 16.84 4.11 1.98
C ALA A 179 16.99 5.14 0.87
N ILE A 180 15.97 5.99 0.76
CA ILE A 180 15.90 7.05 -0.22
C ILE A 180 16.04 8.38 0.51
N VAL A 181 17.12 9.10 0.22
CA VAL A 181 17.30 10.45 0.72
C VAL A 181 16.76 11.42 -0.33
N VAL A 182 15.80 12.26 0.06
CA VAL A 182 15.19 13.28 -0.79
C VAL A 182 15.53 14.69 -0.33
N ASP A 183 15.80 15.58 -1.28
CA ASP A 183 15.75 17.01 -1.05
C ASP A 183 14.31 17.49 -1.24
N GLU A 184 13.61 17.72 -0.12
CA GLU A 184 12.21 18.14 -0.06
C GLU A 184 12.12 19.66 -0.01
N ARG A 185 11.62 20.31 -1.07
CA ARG A 185 11.57 21.77 -1.18
C ARG A 185 10.26 22.27 -1.75
N ARG A 186 9.71 23.31 -1.13
CA ARG A 186 8.60 24.10 -1.71
C ARG A 186 9.13 25.00 -2.83
N GLY A 187 8.47 25.02 -3.98
CA GLY A 187 8.93 25.78 -5.15
C GLY A 187 10.24 25.26 -5.74
N GLY A 188 10.61 24.02 -5.43
CA GLY A 188 11.77 23.35 -6.00
C GLY A 188 11.51 22.89 -7.44
N THR A 189 12.56 22.46 -8.15
CA THR A 189 12.44 21.89 -9.51
C THR A 189 12.30 20.37 -9.50
N GLY A 190 12.11 19.77 -8.32
CA GLY A 190 11.95 18.33 -8.17
C GLY A 190 10.60 17.82 -8.71
N VAL A 191 10.41 16.51 -8.58
CA VAL A 191 9.17 15.84 -8.98
C VAL A 191 8.15 16.00 -7.86
N SER A 192 6.94 16.44 -8.20
CA SER A 192 5.82 16.42 -7.25
C SER A 192 5.22 15.02 -7.17
N LEU A 193 4.55 14.71 -6.07
CA LEU A 193 3.90 13.40 -5.92
C LEU A 193 2.88 13.12 -7.04
N PRO A 194 2.02 14.09 -7.45
CA PRO A 194 1.16 13.93 -8.62
C PRO A 194 1.89 13.63 -9.92
N SER A 195 3.01 14.31 -10.19
CA SER A 195 3.81 14.04 -11.38
C SER A 195 4.37 12.61 -11.35
N MET A 196 4.89 12.16 -10.20
CA MET A 196 5.36 10.77 -10.04
C MET A 196 4.25 9.75 -10.35
N VAL A 197 3.04 9.97 -9.81
CA VAL A 197 1.88 9.11 -10.08
C VAL A 197 1.49 9.15 -11.56
N GLY A 198 1.49 10.34 -12.17
CA GLY A 198 1.21 10.54 -13.60
C GLY A 198 2.19 9.77 -14.48
N ASP A 199 3.49 9.94 -14.25
CA ASP A 199 4.56 9.26 -14.99
C ASP A 199 4.39 7.73 -14.93
N ILE A 200 4.10 7.19 -13.75
CA ILE A 200 3.87 5.75 -13.58
C ILE A 200 2.61 5.33 -14.35
N ARG A 201 1.48 6.04 -14.20
CA ARG A 201 0.23 5.76 -14.93
C ARG A 201 0.43 5.77 -16.45
N GLU A 202 1.27 6.65 -16.97
CA GLU A 202 1.60 6.75 -18.39
C GLU A 202 2.51 5.61 -18.87
N SER A 203 3.41 5.13 -18.02
CA SER A 203 4.26 3.96 -18.33
C SER A 203 3.50 2.63 -18.37
N LEU A 204 2.33 2.54 -17.73
CA LEU A 204 1.51 1.34 -17.67
C LEU A 204 0.56 1.24 -18.87
N SER A 205 0.98 0.49 -19.90
CA SER A 205 0.15 0.20 -21.07
C SER A 205 -0.94 -0.87 -20.81
N ASP A 206 -0.73 -1.77 -19.84
CA ASP A 206 -1.76 -2.74 -19.41
C ASP A 206 -2.79 -2.05 -18.49
N SER A 207 -4.03 -1.98 -18.97
CA SER A 207 -5.17 -1.47 -18.21
C SER A 207 -5.35 -2.14 -16.83
N ARG A 208 -5.00 -3.42 -16.68
CA ARG A 208 -5.08 -4.14 -15.41
C ARG A 208 -4.03 -3.64 -14.42
N ALA A 209 -2.81 -3.40 -14.89
CA ALA A 209 -1.74 -2.85 -14.07
C ALA A 209 -2.08 -1.43 -13.61
N ARG A 210 -2.62 -0.60 -14.51
CA ARG A 210 -3.09 0.75 -14.18
C ARG A 210 -4.21 0.74 -13.15
N ALA A 211 -5.21 -0.12 -13.34
CA ALA A 211 -6.29 -0.25 -12.38
C ALA A 211 -5.80 -0.79 -11.02
N GLU A 212 -4.74 -1.62 -10.99
CA GLU A 212 -4.15 -2.13 -9.74
C GLU A 212 -3.42 -1.00 -9.01
N LEU A 213 -2.69 -0.17 -9.76
CA LEU A 213 -2.02 1.01 -9.22
C LEU A 213 -3.04 1.97 -8.61
N ASP A 214 -4.13 2.24 -9.31
CA ASP A 214 -5.20 3.14 -8.82
C ASP A 214 -5.87 2.58 -7.56
N LEU A 215 -6.04 1.26 -7.47
CA LEU A 215 -6.53 0.60 -6.27
C LEU A 215 -5.54 0.77 -5.09
N ASN A 216 -4.26 0.53 -5.33
CA ASN A 216 -3.21 0.66 -4.32
C ASN A 216 -3.02 2.11 -3.84
N LEU A 217 -3.03 3.10 -4.74
CA LEU A 217 -3.02 4.51 -4.39
C LEU A 217 -4.21 4.88 -3.51
N ALA A 218 -5.41 4.42 -3.86
CA ALA A 218 -6.61 4.67 -3.09
C ALA A 218 -6.55 4.02 -1.70
N ARG A 219 -6.02 2.79 -1.57
CA ARG A 219 -5.75 2.14 -0.27
C ARG A 219 -4.73 2.90 0.59
N TYR A 220 -3.75 3.54 -0.05
CA TYR A 220 -2.80 4.43 0.63
C TYR A 220 -3.43 5.75 1.10
N GLY A 221 -4.64 6.07 0.62
CA GLY A 221 -5.32 7.34 0.87
C GLY A 221 -4.98 8.45 -0.12
N TYR A 222 -4.35 8.13 -1.25
CA TYR A 222 -4.14 9.05 -2.35
C TYR A 222 -5.37 9.06 -3.27
N PHE A 223 -6.08 10.18 -3.31
CA PHE A 223 -7.27 10.36 -4.14
C PHE A 223 -7.09 11.47 -5.17
N ASP A 224 -7.63 11.25 -6.38
CA ASP A 224 -7.45 12.18 -7.50
C ASP A 224 -8.06 13.57 -7.23
N HIS A 225 -9.12 13.67 -6.41
CA HIS A 225 -9.72 14.96 -6.05
C HIS A 225 -8.81 15.83 -5.16
N ASP A 226 -7.83 15.23 -4.48
CA ASP A 226 -6.86 15.94 -3.63
C ASP A 226 -5.53 16.24 -4.32
N VAL A 227 -5.35 15.84 -5.58
CA VAL A 227 -4.09 15.96 -6.34
C VAL A 227 -3.47 17.36 -6.26
N ALA A 228 -4.30 18.41 -6.36
CA ALA A 228 -3.84 19.80 -6.29
C ALA A 228 -3.14 20.15 -4.95
N ARG A 229 -3.46 19.43 -3.86
CA ARG A 229 -2.83 19.60 -2.55
C ARG A 229 -1.43 19.01 -2.47
N TYR A 230 -1.09 18.12 -3.40
CA TYR A 230 0.13 17.30 -3.37
C TYR A 230 1.19 17.77 -4.37
N ASP A 231 0.96 18.87 -5.10
CA ASP A 231 1.97 19.43 -6.00
C ASP A 231 3.22 19.92 -5.26
N GLU A 232 3.08 20.22 -3.97
CA GLU A 232 4.17 20.61 -3.07
C GLU A 232 4.16 19.79 -1.77
N PRO A 233 5.33 19.56 -1.15
CA PRO A 233 6.66 19.91 -1.65
C PRO A 233 7.09 19.04 -2.84
N ARG A 234 8.09 19.52 -3.60
CA ARG A 234 8.74 18.75 -4.65
C ARG A 234 9.97 18.02 -4.12
N TYR A 235 10.24 16.84 -4.68
CA TYR A 235 11.27 15.93 -4.22
C TYR A 235 12.35 15.74 -5.30
N THR A 236 13.61 15.88 -4.90
CA THR A 236 14.76 15.45 -5.70
C THR A 236 15.46 14.33 -4.97
N VAL A 237 15.57 13.15 -5.57
CA VAL A 237 16.32 12.03 -4.97
C VAL A 237 17.82 12.38 -4.96
N VAL A 238 18.40 12.35 -3.77
CA VAL A 238 19.82 12.61 -3.51
C VAL A 238 20.60 11.29 -3.50
N THR A 239 20.09 10.29 -2.77
CA THR A 239 20.64 8.94 -2.75
C THR A 239 19.50 7.90 -2.73
N ASP A 240 19.82 6.73 -3.24
CA ASP A 240 18.98 5.52 -3.28
C ASP A 240 19.93 4.35 -2.94
N GLU A 241 20.00 4.04 -1.65
CA GLU A 241 20.89 3.03 -1.11
C GLU A 241 20.11 1.76 -0.82
N VAL A 242 20.72 0.60 -1.07
CA VAL A 242 20.09 -0.70 -0.88
C VAL A 242 21.01 -1.61 -0.08
N TRP A 243 20.46 -2.29 0.91
CA TRP A 243 21.16 -3.31 1.69
C TRP A 243 20.41 -4.63 1.67
N ARG A 244 21.16 -5.74 1.64
CA ARG A 244 20.60 -7.08 1.86
C ARG A 244 20.54 -7.36 3.36
N VAL A 245 19.35 -7.65 3.86
CA VAL A 245 19.12 -8.03 5.25
C VAL A 245 19.47 -9.51 5.41
N THR A 246 20.64 -9.77 6.00
CA THR A 246 21.11 -11.12 6.33
C THR A 246 21.02 -11.38 7.84
N ASN A 247 21.45 -12.57 8.29
CA ASN A 247 21.43 -12.90 9.72
C ASN A 247 22.29 -11.98 10.60
N ASP A 248 23.39 -11.46 10.04
CA ASP A 248 24.29 -10.54 10.76
C ASP A 248 23.83 -9.07 10.66
N PHE A 249 22.73 -8.80 9.95
CA PHE A 249 22.18 -7.46 9.83
C PHE A 249 21.70 -6.97 11.21
N PRO A 250 21.99 -5.72 11.61
CA PRO A 250 21.57 -5.19 12.90
C PRO A 250 20.05 -4.95 12.93
N ARG A 251 19.27 -5.99 13.21
CA ARG A 251 17.79 -5.96 13.28
C ARG A 251 17.26 -6.51 14.59
N LEU A 252 16.07 -6.03 14.97
CA LEU A 252 15.20 -6.71 15.93
C LEU A 252 14.23 -7.61 15.17
N THR A 253 14.03 -8.83 15.67
CA THR A 253 13.03 -9.80 15.18
C THR A 253 12.19 -10.31 16.35
N THR A 254 11.01 -10.85 16.07
CA THR A 254 10.14 -11.36 17.14
C THR A 254 10.79 -12.49 17.94
N ALA A 255 11.70 -13.25 17.33
CA ALA A 255 12.44 -14.33 17.97
C ALA A 255 13.45 -13.88 19.04
N ILE A 256 13.96 -12.64 18.96
CA ILE A 256 14.97 -12.14 19.91
C ILE A 256 14.38 -11.20 20.97
N LEU A 257 13.11 -10.81 20.82
CA LEU A 257 12.44 -9.95 21.78
C LEU A 257 12.01 -10.73 23.03
N PRO A 258 12.07 -10.13 24.23
CA PRO A 258 11.54 -10.75 25.44
C PRO A 258 10.03 -11.04 25.33
N PRO A 259 9.52 -12.11 25.97
CA PRO A 259 8.09 -12.40 25.98
C PRO A 259 7.25 -11.20 26.44
N GLY A 260 6.25 -10.83 25.64
CA GLY A 260 5.36 -9.69 25.90
C GLY A 260 5.80 -8.36 25.28
N VAL A 261 7.03 -8.26 24.77
CA VAL A 261 7.52 -7.07 24.06
C VAL A 261 7.10 -7.16 22.58
N HIS A 262 6.49 -6.10 22.07
CA HIS A 262 6.02 -5.98 20.70
C HIS A 262 5.94 -4.49 20.31
N ARG A 263 5.91 -4.18 19.00
CA ARG A 263 5.81 -2.81 18.46
C ARG A 263 7.02 -1.95 18.83
N CYS A 264 8.21 -2.52 18.66
CA CYS A 264 9.48 -1.85 18.89
C CYS A 264 9.79 -0.90 17.73
N THR A 265 10.04 0.37 18.05
CA THR A 265 10.67 1.33 17.13
C THR A 265 12.13 1.49 17.52
N TYR A 266 13.03 1.36 16.55
CA TYR A 266 14.48 1.49 16.76
C TYR A 266 15.15 2.15 15.55
N GLU A 267 16.40 2.56 15.75
CA GLU A 267 17.20 3.21 14.72
C GLU A 267 18.50 2.44 14.52
N ILE A 268 18.87 2.21 13.25
CA ILE A 268 20.11 1.52 12.88
C ILE A 268 21.06 2.54 12.30
N SER A 269 22.28 2.65 12.82
CA SER A 269 23.27 3.53 12.23
C SER A 269 23.76 3.04 10.88
N ALA A 270 23.65 3.86 9.83
CA ALA A 270 23.91 3.42 8.46
C ALA A 270 25.39 3.10 8.18
N ASP A 271 26.32 3.64 8.97
CA ASP A 271 27.75 3.26 8.91
C ASP A 271 27.96 1.76 9.20
N PHE A 272 27.09 1.14 10.00
CA PHE A 272 27.13 -0.30 10.26
C PHE A 272 26.46 -1.11 9.14
N LEU A 273 25.78 -0.44 8.21
CA LEU A 273 25.11 -1.06 7.08
C LEU A 273 26.01 -1.22 5.85
N THR A 274 27.14 -0.50 5.76
CA THR A 274 28.01 -0.49 4.57
C THR A 274 28.44 -1.89 4.09
N GLN A 275 28.68 -2.83 5.02
CA GLN A 275 29.05 -4.21 4.69
C GLN A 275 27.93 -5.03 4.01
N PHE A 276 26.68 -4.59 4.15
CA PHE A 276 25.50 -5.22 3.54
C PHE A 276 25.06 -4.53 2.24
N ALA A 277 25.78 -3.49 1.83
CA ALA A 277 25.38 -2.65 0.71
C ALA A 277 25.40 -3.42 -0.61
N MET A 278 24.42 -3.13 -1.46
CA MET A 278 24.29 -3.71 -2.78
C MET A 278 24.53 -2.65 -3.84
N THR A 279 25.18 -3.03 -4.93
CA THR A 279 25.14 -2.21 -6.14
C THR A 279 23.76 -2.30 -6.78
N ARG A 280 23.38 -1.27 -7.55
CA ARG A 280 22.12 -1.27 -8.31
C ARG A 280 21.98 -2.51 -9.20
N ASP A 281 23.06 -2.93 -9.85
CA ASP A 281 23.08 -4.13 -10.70
C ASP A 281 22.84 -5.41 -9.89
N ALA A 282 23.47 -5.53 -8.72
CA ALA A 282 23.27 -6.69 -7.84
C ALA A 282 21.83 -6.77 -7.31
N PHE A 283 21.25 -5.63 -6.93
CA PHE A 283 19.85 -5.54 -6.49
C PHE A 283 18.88 -5.89 -7.63
N THR A 284 19.10 -5.31 -8.81
CA THR A 284 18.34 -5.62 -10.03
C THR A 284 18.37 -7.11 -10.37
N ALA A 285 19.56 -7.71 -10.33
CA ALA A 285 19.72 -9.14 -10.57
C ALA A 285 19.00 -9.99 -9.51
N ALA A 286 18.95 -9.53 -8.26
CA ALA A 286 18.22 -10.19 -7.19
C ALA A 286 16.70 -10.12 -7.40
N LEU A 287 16.15 -8.92 -7.67
CA LEU A 287 14.72 -8.74 -7.96
C LEU A 287 14.24 -9.62 -9.11
N ARG A 288 15.04 -9.74 -10.18
CA ARG A 288 14.74 -10.63 -11.32
C ARG A 288 14.68 -12.10 -10.91
N ARG A 289 15.57 -12.55 -10.02
CA ARG A 289 15.53 -13.92 -9.48
C ARG A 289 14.34 -14.13 -8.56
N CYS A 290 13.96 -13.12 -7.77
CA CYS A 290 12.83 -13.26 -6.85
C CYS A 290 11.49 -13.50 -7.53
N HIS A 291 11.36 -12.98 -8.76
CA HIS A 291 10.16 -13.01 -9.56
C HIS A 291 10.00 -14.29 -10.40
N GLN A 292 11.12 -14.94 -10.75
CA GLN A 292 11.15 -16.19 -11.53
C GLN A 292 10.70 -17.39 -10.68
#